data_AF-A0A1F8RGU7-F1
#
_entry.id   AF-A0A1F8RGU7-F1
#
_cell.length_a   1.000
_cell.length_b   1.000
_cell.length_c   1.000
_cell.angle_alpha   90.00
_cell.angle_beta   90.00
_cell.angle_gamma   90.00
#
_symmetry.space_group_name_H-M   'P 1'
#
loop_
_entity.id
_entity.type
_entity.pdbx_description
1 polymer ?
#
loop_
_entity_poly.entity_id
_entity_poly.type
_entity_poly.pdbx_seq_one_letter_code
_entity_poly.pdbx_strand_id
1 'polypeptide(L)'
;ERFVFHSVLHPQVEAMPHHWNKLRVEEALFESSLPFTVLQPTAYMQNILAGWDSIVKQGVYTVPYPVETRLSLVDLEDVAEAAAIVLTEPGHAGATYELAGTEAMTQVEVAEALSRQLGRPVRAEAQPIEAWERRARASGMGDYQIETLIKMFRYYEQYGLGGSPNVLGWLLRRPPTTFAAFVERTARERNVEH
;
A
#
# COMPACT_ATOMS: atom_id res chain seq x y z
N GLU A 1 -15.11 4.93 -24.83
CA GLU A 1 -13.83 4.42 -24.30
C GLU A 1 -13.36 5.37 -23.21
N ARG A 2 -12.85 4.88 -22.07
CA ARG A 2 -12.49 5.70 -20.89
C ARG A 2 -11.10 5.32 -20.43
N PHE A 3 -10.25 6.32 -20.20
CA PHE A 3 -8.91 6.12 -19.66
C PHE A 3 -9.00 5.91 -18.14
N VAL A 4 -8.38 4.87 -17.60
CA VAL A 4 -8.32 4.65 -16.14
C VAL A 4 -6.88 4.76 -15.70
N PHE A 5 -6.58 5.77 -14.90
CA PHE A 5 -5.23 6.03 -14.41
C PHE A 5 -5.03 5.46 -13.01
N HIS A 6 -4.07 4.56 -12.89
CA HIS A 6 -3.60 4.11 -11.59
C HIS A 6 -2.57 5.10 -11.04
N SER A 7 -3.01 5.89 -10.07
CA SER A 7 -2.24 6.87 -9.32
C SER A 7 -1.82 6.32 -7.95
N VAL A 8 -1.83 7.15 -6.90
CA VAL A 8 -1.47 6.85 -5.51
C VAL A 8 -2.26 7.77 -4.57
N LEU A 9 -2.54 7.32 -3.34
CA LEU A 9 -3.16 8.14 -2.30
C LEU A 9 -2.31 9.39 -1.98
N HIS A 10 -2.94 10.54 -1.82
CA HIS A 10 -2.29 11.82 -1.55
C HIS A 10 -1.16 12.15 -2.55
N PRO A 11 -1.44 12.23 -3.87
CA PRO A 11 -0.41 12.54 -4.87
C PRO A 11 0.17 13.97 -4.70
N GLN A 12 -0.52 14.85 -3.98
CA GLN A 12 -0.12 16.22 -3.65
C GLN A 12 1.05 16.34 -2.65
N VAL A 13 1.59 15.23 -2.15
CA VAL A 13 2.74 15.25 -1.25
C VAL A 13 4.04 15.40 -2.06
N GLU A 14 4.49 16.64 -2.25
CA GLU A 14 5.72 16.97 -2.98
C GLU A 14 6.97 16.29 -2.38
N ALA A 15 7.00 16.14 -1.05
CA ALA A 15 8.11 15.48 -0.33
C ALA A 15 8.31 14.01 -0.75
N MET A 16 7.31 13.38 -1.36
CA MET A 16 7.39 12.03 -1.94
C MET A 16 7.42 12.14 -3.48
N PRO A 17 8.61 12.09 -4.13
CA PRO A 17 8.73 12.43 -5.56
C PRO A 17 7.87 11.55 -6.49
N HIS A 18 7.68 10.29 -6.13
CA HIS A 18 6.83 9.37 -6.88
C HIS A 18 5.33 9.71 -6.76
N HIS A 19 4.87 10.28 -5.64
CA HIS A 19 3.51 10.83 -5.51
C HIS A 19 3.35 12.07 -6.38
N TRP A 20 4.30 13.00 -6.28
CA TRP A 20 4.26 14.23 -7.07
C TRP A 20 4.28 13.97 -8.59
N ASN A 21 5.06 12.98 -9.03
CA ASN A 21 5.06 12.55 -10.42
C ASN A 21 3.71 11.98 -10.85
N LYS A 22 2.97 11.29 -9.96
CA LYS A 22 1.60 10.85 -10.24
C LYS A 22 0.64 12.04 -10.35
N LEU A 23 0.75 13.04 -9.47
CA LEU A 23 -0.06 14.27 -9.55
C LEU A 23 0.10 14.96 -10.90
N ARG A 24 1.32 15.08 -11.41
CA ARG A 24 1.59 15.69 -12.73
C ARG A 24 0.89 14.96 -13.88
N VAL A 25 0.73 13.65 -13.76
CA VAL A 25 -0.04 12.87 -14.75
C VAL A 25 -1.54 13.08 -14.57
N GLU A 26 -2.02 13.17 -13.33
CA GLU A 26 -3.43 13.53 -13.05
C GLU A 26 -3.77 14.91 -13.63
N GLU A 27 -2.91 15.90 -13.42
CA GLU A 27 -3.06 17.26 -13.99
C GLU A 27 -3.15 17.21 -15.52
N ALA A 28 -2.25 16.48 -16.18
CA ALA A 28 -2.30 16.31 -17.63
C ALA A 28 -3.59 15.62 -18.11
N LEU A 29 -4.18 14.73 -17.32
CA LEU A 29 -5.49 14.13 -17.64
C LEU A 29 -6.62 15.14 -17.49
N PHE A 30 -6.58 16.00 -16.48
CA PHE A 30 -7.59 17.05 -16.25
C PHE A 30 -7.59 18.11 -17.36
N GLU A 31 -6.41 18.42 -17.89
CA GLU A 31 -6.23 19.34 -19.03
C GLU A 31 -6.52 18.69 -20.39
N SER A 32 -6.72 17.36 -20.41
CA SER A 32 -7.06 16.63 -21.63
C SER A 32 -8.56 16.65 -21.94
N SER A 33 -8.93 16.31 -23.17
CA SER A 33 -10.32 16.05 -23.56
C SER A 33 -10.74 14.58 -23.39
N LEU A 34 -9.88 13.75 -22.76
CA LEU A 34 -10.16 12.33 -22.58
C LEU A 34 -11.16 12.12 -21.44
N PRO A 35 -12.20 11.30 -21.62
CA PRO A 35 -12.96 10.80 -20.48
C PRO A 35 -12.02 9.91 -19.62
N PHE A 36 -11.81 10.30 -18.36
CA PHE A 36 -10.89 9.60 -17.46
C PHE A 36 -11.57 9.14 -16.15
N THR A 37 -10.90 8.25 -15.43
CA THR A 37 -11.09 8.00 -13.99
C THR A 37 -9.71 7.83 -13.35
N VAL A 38 -9.52 8.35 -12.14
CA VAL A 38 -8.27 8.18 -11.38
C VAL A 38 -8.51 7.26 -10.18
N LEU A 39 -7.62 6.28 -10.00
CA LEU A 39 -7.59 5.39 -8.84
C LEU A 39 -6.34 5.70 -8.01
N GLN A 40 -6.52 6.04 -6.74
CA GLN A 40 -5.47 6.48 -5.82
C GLN A 40 -5.33 5.50 -4.64
N PRO A 41 -4.71 4.33 -4.83
CA PRO A 41 -4.54 3.38 -3.74
C PRO A 41 -3.48 3.81 -2.73
N THR A 42 -3.68 3.38 -1.49
CA THR A 42 -2.70 3.47 -0.40
C THR A 42 -1.63 2.37 -0.50
N ALA A 43 -0.77 2.25 0.52
CA ALA A 43 0.21 1.18 0.64
C ALA A 43 -0.42 -0.22 0.57
N TYR A 44 0.22 -1.14 -0.16
CA TYR A 44 -0.32 -2.48 -0.36
C TYR A 44 -0.04 -3.41 0.82
N MET A 45 -1.01 -4.27 1.13
CA MET A 45 -0.81 -5.38 2.07
C MET A 45 0.32 -6.31 1.59
N GLN A 46 0.44 -6.51 0.28
CA GLN A 46 1.47 -7.31 -0.37
C GLN A 46 2.90 -6.82 -0.11
N ASN A 47 3.09 -5.58 0.35
CA ASN A 47 4.43 -5.07 0.68
C ASN A 47 5.11 -5.88 1.78
N ILE A 48 4.35 -6.54 2.67
CA ILE A 48 4.91 -7.41 3.71
C ILE A 48 5.62 -8.64 3.13
N LEU A 49 5.28 -9.04 1.89
CA LEU A 49 5.78 -10.27 1.28
C LEU A 49 7.29 -10.23 1.04
N ALA A 50 7.87 -9.03 0.91
CA ALA A 50 9.33 -8.85 0.85
C ALA A 50 10.04 -9.34 2.12
N GLY A 51 9.35 -9.33 3.26
CA GLY A 51 9.83 -9.81 4.56
C GLY A 51 9.21 -11.15 5.00
N TRP A 52 8.42 -11.81 4.15
CA TRP A 52 7.61 -12.97 4.55
C TRP A 52 8.41 -14.07 5.25
N ASP A 53 9.55 -14.45 4.68
CA ASP A 53 10.43 -15.48 5.25
C ASP A 53 10.92 -15.14 6.66
N SER A 54 11.24 -13.87 6.91
CA SER A 54 11.63 -13.39 8.24
C SER A 54 10.45 -13.44 9.21
N ILE A 55 9.27 -13.04 8.74
CA ILE A 55 8.03 -13.06 9.53
C ILE A 55 7.72 -14.50 9.98
N VAL A 56 7.70 -15.45 9.05
CA VAL A 56 7.26 -16.82 9.36
C VAL A 56 8.34 -17.66 10.07
N LYS A 57 9.63 -17.47 9.75
CA LYS A 57 10.73 -18.26 10.32
C LYS A 57 11.29 -17.66 11.61
N GLN A 58 11.27 -16.34 11.76
CA GLN A 58 11.94 -15.63 12.86
C GLN A 58 10.97 -14.80 13.73
N GLY A 59 9.72 -14.63 13.30
CA GLY A 59 8.76 -13.79 14.01
C GLY A 59 9.12 -12.30 13.96
N VAL A 60 9.80 -11.85 12.90
CA VAL A 60 10.27 -10.46 12.76
C VAL A 60 9.68 -9.81 11.51
N TYR A 61 8.85 -8.79 11.72
CA TYR A 61 8.35 -7.86 10.70
C TYR A 61 9.17 -6.56 10.76
N THR A 62 10.05 -6.36 9.78
CA THR A 62 10.96 -5.21 9.78
C THR A 62 10.49 -4.09 8.86
N VAL A 63 10.51 -2.84 9.34
CA VAL A 63 10.17 -1.62 8.59
C VAL A 63 11.29 -0.57 8.69
N PRO A 64 11.51 0.27 7.66
CA PRO A 64 12.53 1.32 7.66
C PRO A 64 12.03 2.67 8.23
N TYR A 65 11.19 2.63 9.26
CA TYR A 65 10.60 3.79 9.97
C TYR A 65 10.11 3.32 11.36
N PRO A 66 9.76 4.23 12.29
CA PRO A 66 9.27 3.86 13.63
C PRO A 66 8.07 2.91 13.58
N VAL A 67 7.96 2.01 14.57
CA VAL A 67 6.89 1.00 14.59
C VAL A 67 5.53 1.60 14.91
N GLU A 68 5.51 2.82 15.46
CA GLU A 68 4.34 3.63 15.74
C GLU A 68 3.77 4.33 14.49
N THR A 69 4.52 4.36 13.38
CA THR A 69 4.07 4.96 12.12
C THR A 69 2.78 4.31 11.63
N ARG A 70 1.76 5.14 11.39
CA ARG A 70 0.42 4.71 11.01
C ARG A 70 0.21 4.76 9.50
N LEU A 71 -0.14 3.64 8.89
CA LEU A 71 -0.42 3.51 7.46
C LEU A 71 -1.75 2.79 7.25
N SER A 72 -2.61 3.34 6.39
CA SER A 72 -3.74 2.58 5.81
C SER A 72 -3.19 1.60 4.77
N LEU A 73 -3.71 0.39 4.76
CA LEU A 73 -3.32 -0.66 3.83
C LEU A 73 -4.47 -1.00 2.87
N VAL A 74 -4.15 -1.47 1.67
CA VAL A 74 -5.14 -1.99 0.72
C VAL A 74 -4.66 -3.30 0.08
N ASP A 75 -5.57 -4.24 -0.11
CA ASP A 75 -5.28 -5.48 -0.82
C ASP A 75 -5.26 -5.22 -2.33
N LEU A 76 -4.21 -5.66 -3.05
CA LEU A 76 -4.18 -5.56 -4.51
C LEU A 76 -5.36 -6.28 -5.20
N GLU A 77 -5.94 -7.31 -4.60
CA GLU A 77 -7.15 -7.95 -5.17
C GLU A 77 -8.36 -7.01 -5.13
N ASP A 78 -8.53 -6.23 -4.07
CA ASP A 78 -9.57 -5.20 -4.01
C ASP A 78 -9.31 -4.07 -5.00
N VAL A 79 -8.04 -3.65 -5.18
CA VAL A 79 -7.67 -2.64 -6.19
C VAL A 79 -7.98 -3.15 -7.59
N ALA A 80 -7.71 -4.42 -7.87
CA ALA A 80 -8.02 -5.05 -9.15
C ALA A 80 -9.53 -5.14 -9.40
N GLU A 81 -10.32 -5.50 -8.39
CA GLU A 81 -11.79 -5.52 -8.47
C GLU A 81 -12.36 -4.11 -8.69
N ALA A 82 -11.87 -3.11 -7.94
CA ALA A 82 -12.25 -1.72 -8.13
C ALA A 82 -11.92 -1.23 -9.55
N ALA A 83 -10.73 -1.56 -10.07
CA ALA A 83 -10.36 -1.23 -11.44
C ALA A 83 -11.26 -1.93 -12.47
N ALA A 84 -11.64 -3.20 -12.24
CA ALA A 84 -12.56 -3.93 -13.11
C ALA A 84 -13.96 -3.29 -13.14
N ILE A 85 -14.51 -2.92 -11.98
CA ILE A 85 -15.78 -2.18 -11.88
C ILE A 85 -15.68 -0.86 -12.65
N VAL A 86 -14.63 -0.08 -12.39
CA VAL A 86 -14.39 1.20 -13.07
C VAL A 86 -14.11 1.04 -14.56
N LEU A 87 -13.66 -0.11 -15.06
CA LEU A 87 -13.47 -0.33 -16.49
C LEU A 87 -14.77 -0.77 -17.19
N THR A 88 -15.63 -1.50 -16.49
CA THR A 88 -16.76 -2.22 -17.09
C THR A 88 -18.12 -1.58 -16.84
N GLU A 89 -18.25 -0.74 -15.80
CA GLU A 89 -19.52 -0.11 -15.44
C GLU A 89 -19.61 1.38 -15.84
N PRO A 90 -20.82 1.89 -16.16
CA PRO A 90 -21.02 3.33 -16.41
C PRO A 90 -20.94 4.15 -15.11
N GLY A 91 -20.86 5.48 -15.22
CA GLY A 91 -20.97 6.39 -14.06
C GLY A 91 -19.65 6.82 -13.39
N HIS A 92 -18.50 6.30 -13.83
CA HIS A 92 -17.20 6.62 -13.24
C HIS A 92 -16.40 7.71 -13.96
N ALA A 93 -16.94 8.31 -15.03
CA ALA A 93 -16.22 9.34 -15.80
C ALA A 93 -16.04 10.63 -14.98
N GLY A 94 -14.82 11.18 -14.99
CA GLY A 94 -14.42 12.37 -14.22
C GLY A 94 -14.21 12.13 -12.73
N ALA A 95 -14.30 10.88 -12.26
CA ALA A 95 -14.13 10.54 -10.86
C ALA A 95 -12.66 10.31 -10.47
N THR A 96 -12.36 10.60 -9.21
CA THR A 96 -11.13 10.22 -8.52
C THR A 96 -11.51 9.44 -7.28
N TYR A 97 -10.98 8.23 -7.13
CA TYR A 97 -11.26 7.34 -6.00
C TYR A 97 -10.00 7.09 -5.18
N GLU A 98 -10.00 7.52 -3.92
CA GLU A 98 -9.01 7.11 -2.93
C GLU A 98 -9.31 5.68 -2.46
N LEU A 99 -8.35 4.77 -2.62
CA LEU A 99 -8.55 3.34 -2.34
C LEU A 99 -7.71 2.92 -1.13
N ALA A 100 -8.29 3.08 0.06
CA ALA A 100 -7.78 2.46 1.28
C ALA A 100 -8.63 1.23 1.64
N GLY A 101 -8.01 0.17 2.17
CA GLY A 101 -8.70 -1.02 2.66
C GLY A 101 -8.88 -1.04 4.18
N THR A 102 -7.99 -0.38 4.92
CA THR A 102 -8.04 -0.27 6.37
C THR A 102 -8.04 1.19 6.83
N GLU A 103 -8.53 1.42 8.04
CA GLU A 103 -8.08 2.58 8.84
C GLU A 103 -6.56 2.54 9.02
N ALA A 104 -5.94 3.68 9.35
CA ALA A 104 -4.49 3.73 9.50
C ALA A 104 -4.03 2.91 10.70
N MET A 105 -3.14 1.93 10.47
CA MET A 105 -2.63 1.01 11.48
C MET A 105 -1.14 1.28 11.79
N THR A 106 -0.75 1.17 13.05
CA THR A 106 0.68 1.10 13.43
C THR A 106 1.30 -0.20 12.93
N GLN A 107 2.63 -0.22 12.85
CA GLN A 107 3.36 -1.44 12.48
C GLN A 107 3.29 -2.50 13.59
N VAL A 108 3.10 -2.07 14.85
CA VAL A 108 2.79 -2.95 15.98
C VAL A 108 1.44 -3.66 15.77
N GLU A 109 0.38 -2.93 15.43
CA GLU A 109 -0.94 -3.50 15.12
C GLU A 109 -0.89 -4.48 13.93
N VAL A 110 -0.06 -4.17 12.92
CA VAL A 110 0.22 -5.08 11.79
C VAL A 110 0.89 -6.38 12.27
N ALA A 111 1.93 -6.29 13.11
CA ALA A 111 2.62 -7.45 13.67
C ALA A 111 1.73 -8.29 14.60
N GLU A 112 0.84 -7.66 15.37
CA GLU A 112 -0.15 -8.36 16.18
C GLU A 112 -1.16 -9.13 15.31
N ALA A 113 -1.63 -8.51 14.22
CA ALA A 113 -2.52 -9.19 13.27
C ALA A 113 -1.81 -10.39 12.61
N LEU A 114 -0.55 -10.23 12.21
CA LEU A 114 0.29 -11.35 11.74
C LEU A 114 0.39 -12.44 12.80
N SER A 115 0.66 -12.08 14.06
CA SER A 115 0.80 -13.04 15.15
C SER A 115 -0.46 -13.89 15.34
N ARG A 116 -1.63 -13.24 15.35
CA ARG A 116 -2.92 -13.91 15.52
C ARG A 116 -3.20 -14.89 14.38
N GLN A 117 -2.95 -14.47 13.13
CA GLN A 117 -3.27 -15.30 11.96
C GLN A 117 -2.26 -16.42 11.71
N LEU A 118 -0.99 -16.21 12.05
CA LEU A 118 0.07 -17.21 11.89
C LEU A 118 0.23 -18.16 13.08
N GLY A 119 -0.56 -17.98 14.15
CA GLY A 119 -0.50 -18.83 15.34
C GLY A 119 0.82 -18.74 16.12
N ARG A 120 1.65 -17.72 15.88
CA ARG A 120 3.00 -17.59 16.47
C ARG A 120 3.37 -16.13 16.77
N PRO A 121 4.28 -15.87 17.71
CA PRO A 121 4.72 -14.51 18.00
C PRO A 121 5.41 -13.84 16.80
N VAL A 122 4.92 -12.67 16.41
CA VAL A 122 5.52 -11.77 15.42
C VAL A 122 5.64 -10.39 16.06
N ARG A 123 6.83 -9.79 16.01
CA ARG A 123 7.07 -8.42 16.47
C ARG A 123 7.48 -7.50 15.33
N ALA A 124 7.04 -6.25 15.42
CA ALA A 124 7.53 -5.20 14.54
C ALA A 124 8.90 -4.71 15.02
N GLU A 125 9.83 -4.51 14.08
CA GLU A 125 11.14 -3.91 14.36
C GLU A 125 11.42 -2.80 13.36
N ALA A 126 11.86 -1.65 13.87
CA ALA A 126 12.43 -0.61 13.03
C ALA A 126 13.87 -0.97 12.67
N GLN A 127 14.25 -0.82 11.40
CA GLN A 127 15.65 -0.85 10.97
C GLN A 127 16.12 0.54 10.56
N PRO A 128 17.41 0.87 10.74
CA PRO A 128 17.99 2.09 10.18
C PRO A 128 17.80 2.14 8.66
N ILE A 129 17.46 3.32 8.13
CA ILE A 129 17.30 3.53 6.68
C ILE A 129 18.59 3.16 5.93
N GLU A 130 19.76 3.40 6.52
CA GLU A 130 21.06 3.06 5.93
C GLU A 130 21.26 1.54 5.82
N ALA A 131 20.70 0.77 6.75
CA ALA A 131 20.74 -0.69 6.69
C ALA A 131 19.82 -1.21 5.58
N TRP A 132 18.62 -0.64 5.47
CA TRP A 132 17.70 -0.93 4.38
C TRP A 132 18.32 -0.58 3.01
N GLU A 133 18.94 0.60 2.89
CA GLU A 133 19.58 1.08 1.67
C GLU A 133 20.69 0.14 1.20
N ARG A 134 21.59 -0.28 2.10
CA ARG A 134 22.65 -1.24 1.76
C ARG A 134 22.07 -2.54 1.19
N ARG A 135 20.99 -3.05 1.79
CA ARG A 135 20.30 -4.25 1.29
C ARG A 135 19.65 -4.02 -0.06
N ALA A 136 19.00 -2.88 -0.26
CA ALA A 136 18.36 -2.52 -1.54
C ALA A 136 19.38 -2.39 -2.68
N ARG A 137 20.54 -1.78 -2.42
CA ARG A 137 21.66 -1.72 -3.36
C ARG A 137 22.18 -3.12 -3.70
N ALA A 138 22.38 -3.95 -2.67
CA ALA A 138 22.84 -5.33 -2.86
C ALA A 138 21.85 -6.20 -3.65
N SER A 139 20.55 -5.89 -3.63
CA SER A 139 19.55 -6.57 -4.48
C SER A 139 19.46 -6.02 -5.91
N GLY A 140 20.29 -5.03 -6.28
CA GLY A 140 20.30 -4.44 -7.62
C GLY A 140 19.25 -3.35 -7.85
N MET A 141 18.65 -2.79 -6.79
CA MET A 141 17.74 -1.66 -6.92
C MET A 141 18.53 -0.40 -7.35
N GLY A 142 17.99 0.36 -8.32
CA GLY A 142 18.66 1.55 -8.85
C GLY A 142 18.62 2.74 -7.90
N ASP A 143 19.62 3.63 -8.00
CA ASP A 143 19.79 4.80 -7.13
C ASP A 143 18.53 5.66 -7.03
N TYR A 144 17.91 5.96 -8.17
CA TYR A 144 16.68 6.75 -8.22
C TYR A 144 15.54 6.13 -7.40
N GLN A 145 15.37 4.80 -7.46
CA GLN A 145 14.33 4.09 -6.71
C GLN A 145 14.63 4.13 -5.21
N ILE A 146 15.89 3.91 -4.83
CA ILE A 146 16.35 3.96 -3.45
C ILE A 146 16.12 5.34 -2.85
N GLU A 147 16.59 6.40 -3.51
CA GLU A 147 16.41 7.78 -3.04
C GLU A 147 14.93 8.16 -2.89
N THR A 148 14.09 7.69 -3.82
CA THR A 148 12.65 7.92 -3.79
C THR A 148 11.98 7.22 -2.59
N LEU A 149 12.36 5.97 -2.31
CA LEU A 149 11.84 5.22 -1.16
C LEU A 149 12.36 5.77 0.17
N ILE A 150 13.61 6.23 0.24
CA ILE A 150 14.15 6.91 1.44
C ILE A 150 13.33 8.16 1.77
N LYS A 151 12.99 8.98 0.77
CA LYS A 151 12.12 10.16 0.98
C LYS A 151 10.72 9.75 1.45
N MET A 152 10.17 8.66 0.90
CA MET A 152 8.90 8.08 1.35
C MET A 152 8.94 7.65 2.81
N PHE A 153 9.98 6.91 3.23
CA PHE A 153 10.12 6.44 4.61
C PHE A 153 10.23 7.59 5.60
N ARG A 154 11.00 8.64 5.27
CA ARG A 154 11.10 9.86 6.08
C ARG A 154 9.76 10.60 6.19
N TYR A 155 8.97 10.61 5.12
CA TYR A 155 7.63 11.19 5.17
C TYR A 155 6.70 10.37 6.07
N TYR A 156 6.70 9.04 5.92
CA TYR A 156 5.91 8.14 6.75
C TYR A 156 6.27 8.24 8.23
N GLU A 157 7.56 8.29 8.56
CA GLU A 157 8.04 8.50 9.92
C GLU A 157 7.41 9.73 10.57
N GLN A 158 7.32 10.84 9.84
CA GLN A 158 6.85 12.10 10.39
C GLN A 158 5.32 12.27 10.36
N TYR A 159 4.65 11.74 9.33
CA TYR A 159 3.24 12.07 9.05
C TYR A 159 2.32 10.86 8.87
N GLY A 160 2.88 9.66 8.67
CA GLY A 160 2.12 8.48 8.26
C GLY A 160 1.49 8.63 6.86
N LEU A 161 0.51 7.77 6.57
CA LEU A 161 -0.29 7.80 5.35
C LEU A 161 -1.65 7.12 5.63
N GLY A 162 -2.68 7.92 5.91
CA GLY A 162 -4.03 7.43 6.20
C GLY A 162 -5.02 7.75 5.11
N GLY A 163 -5.97 6.85 4.87
CA GLY A 163 -7.14 7.05 4.01
C GLY A 163 -8.36 6.36 4.60
N SER A 164 -9.55 6.61 4.04
CA SER A 164 -10.79 6.01 4.52
C SER A 164 -11.16 4.75 3.72
N PRO A 165 -11.52 3.62 4.39
CA PRO A 165 -11.94 2.41 3.70
C PRO A 165 -13.33 2.52 3.05
N ASN A 166 -14.08 3.58 3.36
CA ASN A 166 -15.44 3.76 2.86
C ASN A 166 -15.51 3.91 1.34
N VAL A 167 -14.60 4.69 0.75
CA VAL A 167 -14.61 4.94 -0.71
C VAL A 167 -14.44 3.62 -1.47
N LEU A 168 -13.46 2.80 -1.05
CA LEU A 168 -13.25 1.48 -1.63
C LEU A 168 -14.46 0.57 -1.36
N GLY A 169 -14.99 0.55 -0.14
CA GLY A 169 -16.15 -0.28 0.20
C GLY A 169 -17.41 0.07 -0.59
N TRP A 170 -17.67 1.36 -0.84
CA TRP A 170 -18.77 1.82 -1.69
C TRP A 170 -18.58 1.39 -3.14
N LEU A 171 -17.35 1.51 -3.66
CA LEU A 171 -17.04 1.13 -5.03
C LEU A 171 -17.17 -0.38 -5.24
N LEU A 172 -16.69 -1.19 -4.29
CA LEU A 172 -16.78 -2.66 -4.32
C LEU A 172 -18.19 -3.19 -3.99
N ARG A 173 -19.06 -2.38 -3.37
CA ARG A 173 -20.37 -2.80 -2.85
C ARG A 173 -20.27 -3.90 -1.77
N ARG A 174 -19.12 -3.96 -1.09
CA ARG A 174 -18.81 -4.85 0.04
C ARG A 174 -17.71 -4.20 0.89
N PRO A 175 -17.54 -4.58 2.17
CA PRO A 175 -16.36 -4.15 2.93
C PRO A 175 -15.06 -4.54 2.20
N PRO A 176 -14.01 -3.67 2.23
CA PRO A 176 -12.69 -4.06 1.77
C PRO A 176 -12.13 -5.25 2.57
N THR A 177 -11.19 -5.95 1.95
CA THR A 177 -10.48 -7.06 2.56
C THR A 177 -9.72 -6.57 3.78
N THR A 178 -9.96 -7.22 4.93
CA THR A 178 -9.22 -6.91 6.15
C THR A 178 -7.80 -7.45 6.06
N PHE A 179 -6.86 -6.81 6.75
CA PHE A 179 -5.48 -7.31 6.81
C PHE A 179 -5.39 -8.74 7.36
N ALA A 180 -6.28 -9.11 8.29
CA ALA A 180 -6.36 -10.48 8.81
C ALA A 180 -6.72 -11.50 7.72
N ALA A 181 -7.75 -11.22 6.92
CA ALA A 181 -8.17 -12.09 5.83
C ALA A 181 -7.09 -12.22 4.74
N PHE A 182 -6.38 -11.12 4.44
CA PHE A 182 -5.21 -11.15 3.54
C PHE A 182 -4.11 -12.08 4.07
N VAL A 183 -3.76 -12.01 5.35
CA VAL A 183 -2.72 -12.86 5.95
C VAL A 183 -3.14 -14.32 5.94
N GLU A 184 -4.37 -14.65 6.32
CA GLU A 184 -4.92 -16.01 6.28
C GLU A 184 -4.83 -16.60 4.87
N ARG A 185 -5.29 -15.85 3.86
CA ARG A 185 -5.22 -16.25 2.45
C ARG A 185 -3.78 -16.47 2.00
N THR A 186 -2.87 -15.55 2.32
CA THR A 186 -1.45 -15.63 1.97
C THR A 186 -0.76 -16.83 2.61
N ALA A 187 -1.04 -17.11 3.89
CA ALA A 187 -0.46 -18.24 4.61
C ALA A 187 -0.86 -19.58 3.97
N ARG A 188 -2.14 -19.71 3.60
CA ARG A 188 -2.66 -20.87 2.88
C ARG A 188 -2.00 -21.06 1.51
N GLU A 189 -1.91 -20.00 0.70
CA GLU A 189 -1.28 -20.05 -0.62
C GLU A 189 0.22 -20.40 -0.57
N ARG A 190 0.90 -20.03 0.52
CA ARG A 190 2.33 -20.28 0.73
C ARG A 190 2.63 -21.53 1.56
N ASN A 191 1.63 -22.36 1.85
CA ASN A 191 1.74 -23.59 2.65
C ASN A 191 2.43 -23.38 4.00
N VAL A 192 2.13 -22.28 4.69
CA VAL A 192 2.60 -22.05 6.06
C VAL A 192 1.64 -22.76 7.01
N GLU A 193 2.08 -23.84 7.64
CA GLU A 193 1.30 -24.54 8.67
C GLU A 193 1.15 -23.64 9.92
N HIS A 194 -0.08 -23.56 10.45
CA HIS A 194 -0.43 -22.80 11.66
C HIS A 194 0.19 -23.43 12.91
#